data_AF-A0A3D3UXB6-F1
#
_entry.id   AF-A0A3D3UXB6-F1
#
_cell.length_a   1.000
_cell.length_b   1.000
_cell.length_c   1.000
_cell.angle_alpha   90.00
_cell.angle_beta   90.00
_cell.angle_gamma   90.00
#
_symmetry.space_group_name_H-M   'P 1'
#
loop_
_entity.id
_entity.type
_entity.pdbx_description
1 polymer ?
#
loop_
_entity_poly.entity_id
_entity_poly.type
_entity_poly.pdbx_seq_one_letter_code
_entity_poly.pdbx_strand_id
1 'polypeptide(L)'
;MVVYVGAYFISQTMTFGVAVESRGGYLMDTWCAYLATRFIVTDRSKLISVIKCISIVLVPLAILGVIESVTHWQPFAPLWVYSPWFRGGRFISEGRFGFARAVGPFSMAILFGGAFAMFLPLVYYLRYEKKEWHTLAYILSGIALLGALSSMSSGPWVMVIVVIFCLVMERHKKFVKPLFILLVVMCLSIGIASNRPFYHVIASWANPLGGAGWHRAKLIDIAIEHFSEWWMIGYGDKDPGWGPQLGMGFSDITNEYIIKGVRYGLLGIIALCAVLAKAFRDVISTYRKVKQPAMKSLCWAFGSLLFSVTIAWMSVSFFGQLTTLLYCSLGMIGSLSSPKFNWQIPNRISLVRNRPARMVS
;
A
#
# COMPACT_ATOMS: atom_id res chain seq x y z
N MET A 1 -15.45 -0.07 6.70
CA MET A 1 -15.86 -1.41 7.16
C MET A 1 -17.37 -1.54 7.18
N VAL A 2 -18.10 -0.76 7.97
CA VAL A 2 -19.58 -0.77 7.98
C VAL A 2 -20.16 -0.63 6.58
N VAL A 3 -19.67 0.32 5.77
CA VAL A 3 -20.12 0.50 4.38
C VAL A 3 -19.89 -0.76 3.54
N TYR A 4 -18.71 -1.36 3.58
CA TYR A 4 -18.39 -2.53 2.75
C TYR A 4 -19.14 -3.78 3.19
N VAL A 5 -19.29 -4.01 4.49
CA VAL A 5 -20.03 -5.17 5.01
C VAL A 5 -21.53 -4.97 4.76
N GLY A 6 -22.07 -3.79 5.09
CA GLY A 6 -23.47 -3.48 4.89
C GLY A 6 -23.89 -3.51 3.42
N ALA A 7 -23.14 -2.84 2.53
CA ALA A 7 -23.40 -2.87 1.10
C ALA A 7 -23.32 -4.29 0.54
N TYR A 8 -22.36 -5.10 1.01
CA TYR A 8 -22.23 -6.49 0.60
C TYR A 8 -23.47 -7.34 0.92
N PHE A 9 -24.03 -7.20 2.12
CA PHE A 9 -25.24 -7.94 2.50
C PHE A 9 -26.48 -7.50 1.70
N ILE A 10 -26.49 -6.27 1.18
CA ILE A 10 -27.56 -5.76 0.30
C ILE A 10 -27.38 -6.31 -1.13
N SER A 11 -26.14 -6.38 -1.62
CA SER A 11 -25.81 -6.83 -2.97
C SER A 11 -25.55 -8.35 -3.08
N GLN A 12 -25.73 -9.11 -2.01
CA GLN A 12 -25.33 -10.52 -1.97
C GLN A 12 -26.21 -11.39 -2.86
N THR A 13 -25.59 -12.34 -3.52
CA THR A 13 -26.29 -13.33 -4.36
C THR A 13 -25.94 -14.76 -3.94
N MET A 14 -25.17 -14.89 -2.86
CA MET A 14 -24.76 -16.14 -2.24
C MET A 14 -25.66 -16.46 -1.03
N THR A 15 -25.59 -17.69 -0.55
CA THR A 15 -26.28 -18.08 0.68
C THR A 15 -25.72 -17.30 1.88
N PHE A 16 -26.56 -17.06 2.88
CA PHE A 16 -26.20 -16.28 4.07
C PHE A 16 -24.95 -16.82 4.77
N GLY A 17 -24.81 -18.14 4.90
CA GLY A 17 -23.63 -18.76 5.51
C GLY A 17 -22.32 -18.41 4.80
N VAL A 18 -22.30 -18.50 3.46
CA VAL A 18 -21.12 -18.16 2.65
C VAL A 18 -20.82 -16.67 2.68
N ALA A 19 -21.85 -15.82 2.74
CA ALA A 19 -21.67 -14.38 2.90
C ALA A 19 -21.04 -14.03 4.26
N VAL A 20 -21.50 -14.67 5.34
CA VAL A 20 -20.93 -14.51 6.69
C VAL A 20 -19.48 -14.98 6.73
N GLU A 21 -19.15 -16.14 6.14
CA GLU A 21 -17.79 -16.65 6.07
C GLU A 21 -16.87 -15.68 5.29
N SER A 22 -17.28 -15.28 4.09
CA SER A 22 -16.54 -14.35 3.21
C SER A 22 -16.30 -13.00 3.89
N ARG A 23 -17.33 -12.41 4.52
CA ARG A 23 -17.21 -11.13 5.22
C ARG A 23 -16.50 -11.25 6.56
N GLY A 24 -16.61 -12.38 7.24
CA GLY A 24 -15.86 -12.71 8.44
C GLY A 24 -14.35 -12.73 8.16
N GLY A 25 -13.94 -13.45 7.11
CA GLY A 25 -12.55 -13.43 6.64
C GLY A 25 -12.07 -12.03 6.26
N TYR A 26 -12.89 -11.28 5.51
CA TYR A 26 -12.58 -9.89 5.16
C TYR A 26 -12.39 -9.00 6.40
N LEU A 27 -13.23 -9.15 7.43
CA LEU A 27 -13.10 -8.40 8.69
C LEU A 27 -11.85 -8.77 9.46
N MET A 28 -11.45 -10.05 9.45
CA MET A 28 -10.21 -10.53 10.05
C MET A 28 -8.98 -9.89 9.40
N ASP A 29 -8.93 -9.89 8.07
CA ASP A 29 -7.81 -9.31 7.31
C ASP A 29 -7.75 -7.78 7.38
N THR A 30 -8.85 -7.12 7.71
CA THR A 30 -8.93 -5.65 7.67
C THR A 30 -9.06 -5.05 9.07
N TRP A 31 -10.24 -5.14 9.67
CA TRP A 31 -10.56 -4.47 10.92
C TRP A 31 -9.81 -5.05 12.10
N CYS A 32 -9.72 -6.39 12.19
CA CYS A 32 -8.97 -7.04 13.27
C CYS A 32 -7.47 -6.73 13.17
N ALA A 33 -6.88 -6.78 11.98
CA ALA A 33 -5.49 -6.39 11.75
C ALA A 33 -5.20 -4.93 12.16
N TYR A 34 -6.10 -4.01 11.80
CA TYR A 34 -6.04 -2.62 12.23
C TYR A 34 -6.13 -2.47 13.75
N LEU A 35 -7.12 -3.11 14.41
CA LEU A 35 -7.33 -3.00 15.85
C LEU A 35 -6.20 -3.65 16.65
N ALA A 36 -5.77 -4.85 16.25
CA ALA A 36 -4.66 -5.55 16.87
C ALA A 36 -3.40 -4.68 16.87
N THR A 37 -3.06 -4.11 15.72
CA THR A 37 -1.91 -3.20 15.63
C THR A 37 -2.11 -1.97 16.49
N ARG A 38 -3.31 -1.39 16.51
CA ARG A 38 -3.63 -0.20 17.30
C ARG A 38 -3.51 -0.43 18.81
N PHE A 39 -3.87 -1.62 19.29
CA PHE A 39 -3.79 -1.98 20.70
C PHE A 39 -2.38 -2.43 21.13
N ILE A 40 -1.63 -3.08 20.24
CA ILE A 40 -0.25 -3.49 20.52
C ILE A 40 0.67 -2.27 20.50
N VAL A 41 0.58 -1.45 19.47
CA VAL A 41 1.45 -0.29 19.26
C VAL A 41 0.90 0.91 20.02
N THR A 42 1.34 1.07 21.26
CA THR A 42 0.86 2.11 22.20
C THR A 42 1.88 3.21 22.46
N ASP A 43 3.14 2.97 22.10
CA ASP A 43 4.26 3.86 22.34
C ASP A 43 5.28 3.77 21.19
N ARG A 44 6.19 4.75 21.17
CA ARG A 44 7.25 4.83 20.17
C ARG A 44 8.15 3.59 20.16
N SER A 45 8.51 3.04 21.32
CA SER A 45 9.43 1.91 21.40
C SER A 45 8.84 0.69 20.69
N LYS A 46 7.58 0.35 20.98
CA LYS A 46 6.87 -0.74 20.31
C LYS A 46 6.72 -0.49 18.81
N LEU A 47 6.39 0.73 18.41
CA LEU A 47 6.30 1.09 16.98
C LEU A 47 7.63 0.83 16.25
N ILE A 48 8.74 1.29 16.81
CA ILE A 48 10.07 1.07 16.22
C ILE A 48 10.43 -0.42 16.23
N SER A 49 10.12 -1.17 17.29
CA SER A 49 10.35 -2.62 17.35
C SER A 49 9.58 -3.37 16.26
N VAL A 50 8.34 -2.99 15.97
CA VAL A 50 7.54 -3.56 14.87
C VAL A 50 8.21 -3.27 13.52
N ILE A 51 8.63 -2.03 13.26
CA ILE A 51 9.32 -1.66 12.01
C ILE A 51 10.63 -2.45 11.85
N LYS A 52 11.40 -2.62 12.93
CA LYS A 52 12.63 -3.43 12.94
C LYS A 52 12.34 -4.90 12.64
N CYS A 53 11.32 -5.47 13.25
CA CYS A 53 10.90 -6.85 13.01
C CYS A 53 10.53 -7.05 11.52
N ILE A 54 9.69 -6.17 10.97
CA ILE A 54 9.33 -6.18 9.56
C ILE A 54 10.59 -6.10 8.69
N SER A 55 11.51 -5.17 9.00
CA SER A 55 12.75 -4.99 8.23
C SER A 55 13.62 -6.25 8.18
N ILE A 56 13.70 -7.01 9.29
CA ILE A 56 14.44 -8.27 9.36
C ILE A 56 13.71 -9.36 8.57
N VAL A 57 12.39 -9.50 8.73
CA VAL A 57 11.58 -10.52 8.03
C VAL A 57 11.60 -10.34 6.52
N LEU A 58 11.71 -9.10 6.03
CA LEU A 58 11.85 -8.84 4.59
C LEU A 58 13.17 -9.39 4.01
N VAL A 59 14.23 -9.58 4.80
CA VAL A 59 15.52 -10.05 4.26
C VAL A 59 15.44 -11.44 3.61
N PRO A 60 15.03 -12.51 4.31
CA PRO A 60 14.92 -13.83 3.67
C PRO A 60 13.95 -13.84 2.51
N LEU A 61 12.85 -13.07 2.58
CA LEU A 61 11.89 -12.96 1.50
C LEU A 61 12.50 -12.28 0.26
N ALA A 62 13.30 -11.23 0.43
CA ALA A 62 13.97 -10.57 -0.69
C ALA A 62 14.98 -11.49 -1.37
N ILE A 63 15.77 -12.23 -0.58
CA ILE A 63 16.72 -13.23 -1.10
C ILE A 63 15.97 -14.29 -1.93
N LEU A 64 14.89 -14.84 -1.39
CA LEU A 64 14.04 -15.80 -2.10
C LEU A 64 13.48 -15.20 -3.40
N GLY A 65 13.02 -13.94 -3.36
CA GLY A 65 12.52 -13.28 -4.56
C GLY A 65 13.59 -13.10 -5.64
N VAL A 66 14.81 -12.73 -5.28
CA VAL A 66 15.93 -12.64 -6.23
C VAL A 66 16.26 -14.02 -6.81
N ILE A 67 16.29 -15.07 -5.98
CA ILE A 67 16.51 -16.45 -6.45
C ILE A 67 15.41 -16.87 -7.42
N GLU A 68 14.13 -16.66 -7.07
CA GLU A 68 12.99 -16.97 -7.93
C GLU A 68 13.09 -16.25 -9.28
N SER A 69 13.44 -14.96 -9.25
CA SER A 69 13.50 -14.11 -10.43
C SER A 69 14.63 -14.49 -11.39
N VAL A 70 15.79 -14.89 -10.87
CA VAL A 70 16.98 -15.22 -11.67
C VAL A 70 17.01 -16.69 -12.10
N THR A 71 16.67 -17.61 -11.20
CA THR A 71 16.81 -19.05 -11.46
C THR A 71 15.54 -19.70 -11.99
N HIS A 72 14.42 -18.98 -12.00
CA HIS A 72 13.08 -19.50 -12.29
C HIS A 72 12.61 -20.61 -11.32
N TRP A 73 13.37 -20.89 -10.26
CA TRP A 73 13.01 -21.88 -9.26
C TRP A 73 12.03 -21.26 -8.25
N GLN A 74 10.79 -21.76 -8.22
CA GLN A 74 9.72 -21.27 -7.34
C GLN A 74 9.51 -22.22 -6.15
N PRO A 75 10.18 -22.03 -5.00
CA PRO A 75 10.11 -22.94 -3.86
C PRO A 75 8.72 -23.05 -3.23
N PHE A 76 7.87 -22.03 -3.37
CA PHE A 76 6.49 -22.05 -2.85
C PHE A 76 5.47 -22.65 -3.81
N ALA A 77 5.82 -22.89 -5.08
CA ALA A 77 4.90 -23.45 -6.07
C ALA A 77 4.29 -24.81 -5.67
N PRO A 78 5.03 -25.75 -5.04
CA PRO A 78 4.45 -27.00 -4.57
C PRO A 78 3.33 -26.83 -3.52
N LEU A 79 3.34 -25.73 -2.76
CA LEU A 79 2.34 -25.48 -1.71
C LEU A 79 1.02 -24.94 -2.27
N TRP A 80 0.94 -24.60 -3.55
CA TRP A 80 -0.29 -24.08 -4.14
C TRP A 80 -1.43 -25.10 -4.22
N VAL A 81 -1.13 -26.40 -4.12
CA VAL A 81 -2.17 -27.43 -4.00
C VAL A 81 -3.07 -27.21 -2.78
N TYR A 82 -2.56 -26.54 -1.75
CA TYR A 82 -3.31 -26.18 -0.55
C TYR A 82 -4.06 -24.84 -0.66
N SER A 83 -3.92 -24.12 -1.78
CA SER A 83 -4.63 -22.88 -2.02
C SER A 83 -6.07 -23.19 -2.47
N PRO A 84 -7.11 -22.74 -1.73
CA PRO A 84 -8.52 -23.00 -2.09
C PRO A 84 -8.90 -22.45 -3.47
N TRP A 85 -8.13 -21.47 -3.95
CA TRP A 85 -8.37 -20.76 -5.20
C TRP A 85 -7.59 -21.36 -6.38
N PHE A 86 -6.72 -22.34 -6.13
CA PHE A 86 -5.93 -22.99 -7.17
C PHE A 86 -6.78 -24.06 -7.87
N ARG A 87 -7.07 -23.82 -9.16
CA ARG A 87 -7.94 -24.68 -9.97
C ARG A 87 -7.18 -25.74 -10.81
N GLY A 88 -5.94 -26.05 -10.44
CA GLY A 88 -5.05 -26.96 -11.18
C GLY A 88 -4.26 -26.29 -12.31
N GLY A 89 -3.19 -26.95 -12.78
CA GLY A 89 -2.29 -26.48 -13.83
C GLY A 89 -0.90 -26.05 -13.34
N ARG A 90 0.08 -25.89 -14.25
CA ARG A 90 1.35 -25.21 -13.93
C ARG A 90 1.14 -23.71 -14.08
N PHE A 91 1.29 -22.94 -13.00
CA PHE A 91 1.40 -21.49 -13.14
C PHE A 91 2.75 -21.19 -13.80
N ILE A 92 2.72 -20.85 -15.07
CA ILE A 92 3.91 -20.36 -15.76
C ILE A 92 4.00 -18.88 -15.40
N SER A 93 4.95 -18.54 -14.53
CA SER A 93 5.26 -17.13 -14.26
C SER A 93 5.72 -16.48 -15.56
N GLU A 94 4.89 -15.61 -16.14
CA GLU A 94 5.23 -14.87 -17.35
C GLU A 94 6.48 -14.03 -17.08
N GLY A 95 7.61 -14.46 -17.62
CA GLY A 95 8.87 -13.75 -17.47
C GLY A 95 8.84 -12.39 -18.13
N ARG A 96 9.63 -11.44 -17.61
CA ARG A 96 9.85 -10.12 -18.21
C ARG A 96 11.33 -9.87 -18.33
N PHE A 97 11.78 -9.40 -19.49
CA PHE A 97 13.20 -9.12 -19.75
C PHE A 97 14.13 -10.29 -19.40
N GLY A 98 13.68 -11.53 -19.62
CA GLY A 98 14.45 -12.75 -19.30
C GLY A 98 14.40 -13.19 -17.83
N PHE A 99 13.76 -12.44 -16.94
CA PHE A 99 13.60 -12.80 -15.53
C PHE A 99 12.22 -13.36 -15.23
N ALA A 100 12.13 -14.35 -14.34
CA ALA A 100 10.86 -14.76 -13.75
C ALA A 100 10.30 -13.65 -12.85
N ARG A 101 8.97 -13.60 -12.74
CA ARG A 101 8.30 -12.75 -11.76
C ARG A 101 8.27 -13.49 -10.44
N ALA A 102 9.00 -12.97 -9.45
CA ALA A 102 9.01 -13.52 -8.10
C ALA A 102 7.65 -13.32 -7.42
N VAL A 103 7.19 -14.36 -6.75
CA VAL A 103 5.90 -14.41 -6.05
C VAL A 103 6.11 -14.78 -4.58
N GLY A 104 7.13 -15.56 -4.25
CA GLY A 104 7.43 -15.99 -2.89
C GLY A 104 6.21 -16.62 -2.20
N PRO A 105 5.97 -16.34 -0.90
CA PRO A 105 4.81 -16.86 -0.19
C PRO A 105 3.50 -16.09 -0.48
N PHE A 106 3.49 -15.14 -1.41
CA PHE A 106 2.30 -14.37 -1.76
C PHE A 106 1.52 -15.05 -2.88
N SER A 107 0.30 -14.60 -3.14
CA SER A 107 -0.54 -15.18 -4.21
C SER A 107 -0.15 -14.70 -5.62
N MET A 108 0.56 -13.57 -5.73
CA MET A 108 1.02 -13.03 -7.02
C MET A 108 2.19 -12.06 -6.84
N ALA A 109 2.90 -11.81 -7.94
CA ALA A 109 4.09 -10.96 -7.94
C ALA A 109 3.82 -9.49 -7.54
N ILE A 110 2.65 -8.93 -7.89
CA ILE A 110 2.28 -7.58 -7.46
C ILE A 110 2.26 -7.46 -5.93
N LEU A 111 1.66 -8.45 -5.24
CA LEU A 111 1.54 -8.41 -3.78
C LEU A 111 2.90 -8.58 -3.12
N PHE A 112 3.71 -9.52 -3.64
CA PHE A 112 5.06 -9.76 -3.18
C PHE A 112 5.92 -8.49 -3.24
N GLY A 113 6.08 -7.90 -4.43
CA GLY A 113 6.88 -6.69 -4.60
C GLY A 113 6.29 -5.49 -3.86
N GLY A 114 4.96 -5.41 -3.80
CA GLY A 114 4.22 -4.34 -3.14
C GLY A 114 4.49 -4.29 -1.65
N ALA A 115 4.65 -5.45 -0.98
CA ALA A 115 4.99 -5.51 0.44
C ALA A 115 6.33 -4.81 0.73
N PHE A 116 7.38 -5.11 -0.05
CA PHE A 116 8.68 -4.45 0.10
C PHE A 116 8.60 -2.95 -0.17
N ALA A 117 7.99 -2.57 -1.30
CA ALA A 117 7.89 -1.17 -1.69
C ALA A 117 7.08 -0.34 -0.67
N MET A 118 6.04 -0.93 -0.08
CA MET A 118 5.21 -0.30 0.96
C MET A 118 6.02 0.00 2.23
N PHE A 119 6.85 -0.95 2.69
CA PHE A 119 7.61 -0.79 3.93
C PHE A 119 8.97 -0.09 3.75
N LEU A 120 9.50 0.00 2.53
CA LEU A 120 10.77 0.67 2.21
C LEU A 120 10.97 2.04 2.91
N PRO A 121 10.02 3.01 2.91
CA PRO A 121 10.24 4.28 3.59
C PRO A 121 10.36 4.14 5.11
N LEU A 122 9.68 3.16 5.73
CA LEU A 122 9.77 2.89 7.16
C LEU A 122 11.08 2.18 7.53
N VAL A 123 11.57 1.26 6.68
CA VAL A 123 12.90 0.66 6.82
C VAL A 123 13.97 1.75 6.74
N TYR A 124 13.87 2.64 5.75
CA TYR A 124 14.80 3.75 5.57
C TYR A 124 14.77 4.76 6.74
N TYR A 125 13.62 4.92 7.42
CA TYR A 125 13.52 5.75 8.62
C TYR A 125 14.41 5.24 9.77
N LEU A 126 14.70 3.93 9.87
CA LEU A 126 15.51 3.36 10.94
C LEU A 126 16.93 3.95 11.02
N ARG A 127 17.39 4.69 10.00
CA ARG A 127 18.64 5.45 10.02
C ARG A 127 18.71 6.48 11.16
N TYR A 128 17.58 6.91 11.71
CA TYR A 128 17.53 7.82 12.85
C TYR A 128 17.59 7.09 14.22
N GLU A 129 17.56 5.76 14.23
CA GLU A 129 17.73 4.99 15.46
C GLU A 129 19.21 4.81 15.80
N LYS A 130 19.51 4.69 17.10
CA LYS A 130 20.89 4.58 17.63
C LYS A 130 21.52 3.20 17.33
N LYS A 131 22.84 3.12 17.54
CA LYS A 131 23.69 1.93 17.36
C LYS A 131 23.82 1.53 15.88
N GLU A 132 23.99 0.24 15.62
CA GLU A 132 24.15 -0.37 14.29
C GLU A 132 22.96 -0.13 13.36
N TRP A 133 21.78 0.25 13.90
CA TRP A 133 20.58 0.53 13.11
C TRP A 133 20.74 1.68 12.12
N HIS A 134 21.67 2.63 12.38
CA HIS A 134 21.97 3.70 11.42
C HIS A 134 22.46 3.13 10.08
N THR A 135 23.48 2.28 10.14
CA THR A 135 24.09 1.65 8.96
C THR A 135 23.21 0.54 8.39
N LEU A 136 22.62 -0.29 9.27
CA LEU A 136 21.73 -1.37 8.85
C LEU A 136 20.52 -0.86 8.08
N ALA A 137 19.99 0.33 8.39
CA ALA A 137 18.85 0.88 7.67
C ALA A 137 19.13 1.05 6.17
N TYR A 138 20.34 1.46 5.77
CA TYR A 138 20.71 1.60 4.36
C TYR A 138 20.82 0.23 3.68
N ILE A 139 21.45 -0.74 4.34
CA ILE A 139 21.58 -2.11 3.83
C ILE A 139 20.21 -2.76 3.66
N LEU A 140 19.37 -2.70 4.70
CA LEU A 140 18.02 -3.24 4.69
C LEU A 140 17.11 -2.54 3.66
N SER A 141 17.29 -1.24 3.44
CA SER A 141 16.58 -0.52 2.37
C SER A 141 17.00 -1.00 0.99
N GLY A 142 18.30 -1.26 0.77
CA GLY A 142 18.80 -1.86 -0.47
C GLY A 142 18.24 -3.27 -0.70
N ILE A 143 18.18 -4.10 0.35
CA ILE A 143 17.58 -5.44 0.29
C ILE A 143 16.08 -5.36 -0.03
N ALA A 144 15.33 -4.47 0.64
CA ALA A 144 13.91 -4.27 0.37
C ALA A 144 13.68 -3.76 -1.07
N LEU A 145 14.54 -2.87 -1.56
CA LEU A 145 14.51 -2.41 -2.95
C LEU A 145 14.69 -3.59 -3.93
N LEU A 146 15.70 -4.44 -3.72
CA LEU A 146 15.92 -5.63 -4.55
C LEU A 146 14.73 -6.61 -4.49
N GLY A 147 14.15 -6.83 -3.31
CA GLY A 147 12.95 -7.65 -3.14
C GLY A 147 11.72 -7.07 -3.87
N ALA A 148 11.56 -5.74 -3.89
CA ALA A 148 10.49 -5.10 -4.65
C ALA A 148 10.70 -5.30 -6.16
N LEU A 149 11.93 -5.12 -6.65
CA LEU A 149 12.26 -5.18 -8.07
C LEU A 149 12.20 -6.60 -8.63
N SER A 150 12.58 -7.63 -7.84
CA SER A 150 12.54 -9.04 -8.25
C SER A 150 11.13 -9.56 -8.55
N SER A 151 10.09 -8.87 -8.08
CA SER A 151 8.71 -9.16 -8.49
C SER A 151 8.47 -8.99 -10.00
N MET A 152 9.35 -8.24 -10.70
CA MET A 152 9.22 -7.93 -12.12
C MET A 152 7.80 -7.47 -12.48
N SER A 153 7.26 -6.58 -11.65
CA SER A 153 5.87 -6.15 -11.72
C SER A 153 5.77 -4.62 -11.66
N SER A 154 4.98 -4.03 -12.56
CA SER A 154 5.01 -2.56 -12.74
C SER A 154 4.36 -1.81 -11.58
N GLY A 155 3.39 -2.41 -10.88
CA GLY A 155 2.82 -1.83 -9.66
C GLY A 155 3.88 -1.58 -8.57
N PRO A 156 4.59 -2.62 -8.10
CA PRO A 156 5.70 -2.48 -7.17
C PRO A 156 6.81 -1.52 -7.64
N TRP A 157 7.17 -1.54 -8.93
CA TRP A 157 8.17 -0.62 -9.47
C TRP A 157 7.70 0.84 -9.39
N VAL A 158 6.44 1.12 -9.72
CA VAL A 158 5.85 2.46 -9.54
C VAL A 158 5.85 2.86 -8.06
N MET A 159 5.50 1.95 -7.15
CA MET A 159 5.58 2.23 -5.71
C MET A 159 6.99 2.60 -5.27
N VAL A 160 8.02 1.87 -5.73
CA VAL A 160 9.43 2.18 -5.45
C VAL A 160 9.81 3.57 -5.95
N ILE A 161 9.47 3.89 -7.20
CA ILE A 161 9.76 5.22 -7.80
C ILE A 161 9.12 6.32 -6.96
N VAL A 162 7.85 6.15 -6.57
CA VAL A 162 7.13 7.11 -5.73
C VAL A 162 7.76 7.23 -4.34
N VAL A 163 8.15 6.12 -3.71
CA VAL A 163 8.82 6.14 -2.41
C VAL A 163 10.16 6.88 -2.50
N ILE A 164 11.00 6.55 -3.48
CA ILE A 164 12.29 7.22 -3.67
C ILE A 164 12.07 8.72 -3.89
N PHE A 165 11.12 9.10 -4.75
CA PHE A 165 10.74 10.48 -4.94
C PHE A 165 10.34 11.16 -3.62
N CYS A 166 9.47 10.53 -2.82
CA CYS A 166 9.08 11.08 -1.52
C CYS A 166 10.26 11.20 -0.55
N LEU A 167 11.17 10.23 -0.50
CA LEU A 167 12.35 10.26 0.36
C LEU A 167 13.30 11.40 -0.05
N VAL A 168 13.51 11.64 -1.34
CA VAL A 168 14.26 12.80 -1.85
C VAL A 168 13.56 14.10 -1.47
N MET A 169 12.23 14.16 -1.64
CA MET A 169 11.41 15.32 -1.30
C MET A 169 11.38 15.65 0.20
N GLU A 170 11.78 14.71 1.06
CA GLU A 170 11.94 14.98 2.49
C GLU A 170 12.93 16.15 2.74
N ARG A 171 13.99 16.27 1.95
CA ARG A 171 14.94 17.40 2.09
C ARG A 171 14.45 18.67 1.37
N HIS A 172 13.48 18.52 0.47
CA HIS A 172 13.06 19.52 -0.50
C HIS A 172 11.57 19.89 -0.36
N LYS A 173 11.02 19.84 0.88
CA LYS A 173 9.58 19.99 1.18
C LYS A 173 8.93 21.24 0.59
N LYS A 174 9.69 22.33 0.41
CA LYS A 174 9.21 23.58 -0.22
C LYS A 174 8.74 23.39 -1.66
N PHE A 175 9.32 22.42 -2.37
CA PHE A 175 8.98 22.13 -3.78
C PHE A 175 7.79 21.20 -3.95
N VAL A 176 7.32 20.55 -2.88
CA VAL A 176 6.21 19.59 -2.96
C VAL A 176 4.94 20.25 -3.51
N LYS A 177 4.51 21.37 -2.93
CA LYS A 177 3.31 22.09 -3.39
C LYS A 177 3.46 22.59 -4.84
N PRO A 178 4.54 23.28 -5.23
CA PRO A 178 4.78 23.64 -6.64
C PRO A 178 4.76 22.44 -7.59
N LEU A 179 5.40 21.32 -7.22
CA LEU A 179 5.44 20.12 -8.06
C LEU A 179 4.05 19.48 -8.24
N PHE A 180 3.23 19.45 -7.18
CA PHE A 180 1.85 18.98 -7.31
C PHE A 180 1.00 19.90 -8.21
N ILE A 181 1.15 21.21 -8.09
CA ILE A 181 0.46 22.17 -8.98
C ILE A 181 0.93 21.95 -10.42
N LEU A 182 2.25 21.85 -10.63
CA LEU A 182 2.83 21.56 -11.94
C LEU A 182 2.29 20.26 -12.52
N LEU A 183 2.18 19.19 -11.72
CA LEU A 183 1.63 17.90 -12.15
C LEU A 183 0.16 18.02 -12.57
N VAL A 184 -0.67 18.74 -11.81
CA VAL A 184 -2.07 18.99 -12.18
C VAL A 184 -2.16 19.78 -13.49
N VAL A 185 -1.37 20.86 -13.61
CA VAL A 185 -1.30 21.65 -14.85
C VAL A 185 -0.84 20.77 -16.02
N MET A 186 0.17 19.93 -15.84
CA MET A 186 0.64 18.99 -16.86
C MET A 186 -0.46 18.01 -17.27
N CYS A 187 -1.19 17.41 -16.33
CA CYS A 187 -2.31 16.52 -16.65
C CYS A 187 -3.39 17.23 -17.47
N LEU A 188 -3.74 18.47 -17.11
CA LEU A 188 -4.70 19.29 -17.86
C LEU A 188 -4.17 19.61 -19.27
N SER A 189 -2.94 20.09 -19.38
CA SER A 189 -2.30 20.39 -20.67
C SER A 189 -2.19 19.17 -21.57
N ILE A 190 -1.85 18.00 -21.01
CA ILE A 190 -1.81 16.73 -21.76
C ILE A 190 -3.22 16.35 -22.22
N GLY A 191 -4.23 16.50 -21.37
CA GLY A 191 -5.63 16.24 -21.75
C GLY A 191 -6.08 17.08 -22.94
N ILE A 192 -5.70 18.36 -22.96
CA ILE A 192 -6.01 19.29 -24.06
C ILE A 192 -5.19 18.93 -25.31
N ALA A 193 -3.87 18.77 -25.19
CA ALA A 193 -2.97 18.57 -26.32
C ALA A 193 -3.12 17.21 -27.01
N SER A 194 -3.41 16.14 -26.25
CA SER A 194 -3.56 14.78 -26.79
C SER A 194 -4.94 14.49 -27.37
N ASN A 195 -5.92 15.39 -27.16
CA ASN A 195 -7.33 15.20 -27.47
C ASN A 195 -7.90 13.87 -26.95
N ARG A 196 -7.34 13.39 -25.83
CA ARG A 196 -7.72 12.17 -25.10
C ARG A 196 -7.56 12.43 -23.61
N PRO A 197 -8.30 11.73 -22.73
CA PRO A 197 -8.12 11.88 -21.30
C PRO A 197 -6.68 11.61 -20.89
N PHE A 198 -6.13 12.43 -19.98
CA PHE A 198 -4.71 12.40 -19.60
C PHE A 198 -4.24 11.01 -19.13
N TYR A 199 -5.12 10.21 -18.54
CA TYR A 199 -4.80 8.86 -18.06
C TYR A 199 -4.47 7.89 -19.20
N HIS A 200 -5.00 8.08 -20.41
CA HIS A 200 -4.58 7.30 -21.59
C HIS A 200 -3.10 7.56 -21.91
N VAL A 201 -2.68 8.82 -21.88
CA VAL A 201 -1.29 9.21 -22.15
C VAL A 201 -0.36 8.68 -21.04
N ILE A 202 -0.74 8.84 -19.78
CA ILE A 202 0.04 8.30 -18.66
C ILE A 202 0.14 6.77 -18.76
N ALA A 203 -0.96 6.08 -19.04
CA ALA A 203 -0.92 4.61 -19.12
C ALA A 203 -0.07 4.11 -20.30
N SER A 204 -0.08 4.82 -21.44
CA SER A 204 0.73 4.48 -22.61
C SER A 204 2.24 4.70 -22.40
N TRP A 205 2.63 5.76 -21.69
CA TRP A 205 4.04 6.17 -21.60
C TRP A 205 4.69 5.92 -20.23
N ALA A 206 3.93 5.89 -19.14
CA ALA A 206 4.42 5.77 -17.77
C ALA A 206 4.28 4.35 -17.20
N ASN A 207 4.58 3.32 -18.00
CA ASN A 207 4.61 1.93 -17.54
C ASN A 207 6.05 1.37 -17.63
N PRO A 208 6.76 1.23 -16.49
CA PRO A 208 8.19 0.92 -16.48
C PRO A 208 8.53 -0.47 -17.05
N LEU A 209 7.56 -1.38 -17.16
CA LEU A 209 7.77 -2.74 -17.67
C LEU A 209 6.96 -3.05 -18.95
N GLY A 210 6.29 -2.06 -19.54
CA GLY A 210 5.49 -2.22 -20.76
C GLY A 210 4.24 -3.12 -20.62
N GLY A 211 3.49 -3.26 -21.71
CA GLY A 211 2.50 -4.34 -21.93
C GLY A 211 1.10 -4.21 -21.31
N ALA A 212 0.85 -3.29 -20.37
CA ALA A 212 -0.45 -3.22 -19.65
C ALA A 212 -1.12 -1.83 -19.65
N GLY A 213 -0.57 -0.86 -20.38
CA GLY A 213 -1.07 0.52 -20.41
C GLY A 213 -2.50 0.63 -20.96
N TRP A 214 -2.73 -0.01 -22.10
CA TRP A 214 -4.05 -0.02 -22.75
C TRP A 214 -5.14 -0.59 -21.82
N HIS A 215 -4.89 -1.74 -21.19
CA HIS A 215 -5.84 -2.37 -20.27
C HIS A 215 -6.24 -1.42 -19.13
N ARG A 216 -5.27 -0.74 -18.51
CA ARG A 216 -5.51 0.18 -17.39
C ARG A 216 -6.34 1.40 -17.78
N ALA A 217 -6.08 1.95 -18.96
CA ALA A 217 -6.86 3.09 -19.46
C ALA A 217 -8.27 2.66 -19.89
N LYS A 218 -8.38 1.54 -20.64
CA LYS A 218 -9.67 1.00 -21.07
C LYS A 218 -10.56 0.60 -19.89
N LEU A 219 -9.98 0.10 -18.80
CA LEU A 219 -10.73 -0.21 -17.57
C LEU A 219 -11.42 1.04 -16.98
N ILE A 220 -10.79 2.21 -17.05
CA ILE A 220 -11.41 3.47 -16.61
C ILE A 220 -12.55 3.84 -17.55
N ASP A 221 -12.35 3.74 -18.86
CA ASP A 221 -13.39 4.05 -19.86
C ASP A 221 -14.62 3.17 -19.65
N ILE A 222 -14.44 1.85 -19.52
CA ILE A 222 -15.52 0.88 -19.31
C ILE A 222 -16.26 1.17 -17.99
N ALA A 223 -15.53 1.50 -16.92
CA ALA A 223 -16.16 1.84 -15.64
C ALA A 223 -17.06 3.09 -15.77
N ILE A 224 -16.65 4.08 -16.57
CA ILE A 224 -17.44 5.29 -16.84
C ILE A 224 -18.63 4.97 -17.75
N GLU A 225 -18.41 4.20 -18.83
CA GLU A 225 -19.45 3.78 -19.78
C GLU A 225 -20.59 3.03 -19.04
N HIS A 226 -20.25 2.14 -18.12
CA HIS A 226 -21.20 1.35 -17.33
C HIS A 226 -21.55 1.98 -15.98
N PHE A 227 -21.25 3.27 -15.74
CA PHE A 227 -21.46 3.92 -14.43
C PHE A 227 -22.89 3.76 -13.89
N SER A 228 -23.88 3.88 -14.77
CA SER A 228 -25.31 3.77 -14.42
C SER A 228 -25.69 2.41 -13.80
N GLU A 229 -24.94 1.35 -14.09
CA GLU A 229 -25.22 0.00 -13.62
C GLU A 229 -24.73 -0.24 -12.20
N TRP A 230 -23.61 0.38 -11.80
CA TRP A 230 -22.95 0.07 -10.54
C TRP A 230 -22.93 1.20 -9.52
N TRP A 231 -23.23 2.45 -9.89
CA TRP A 231 -23.01 3.59 -9.00
C TRP A 231 -23.76 3.53 -7.66
N MET A 232 -24.96 2.93 -7.56
CA MET A 232 -25.71 2.88 -6.30
C MET A 232 -25.20 1.81 -5.34
N ILE A 233 -25.26 0.55 -5.78
CA ILE A 233 -25.04 -0.63 -4.92
C ILE A 233 -23.83 -1.45 -5.38
N GLY A 234 -23.37 -1.25 -6.62
CA GLY A 234 -22.41 -2.13 -7.27
C GLY A 234 -23.02 -3.45 -7.72
N TYR A 235 -22.19 -4.31 -8.32
CA TYR A 235 -22.48 -5.69 -8.70
C TYR A 235 -22.23 -6.69 -7.56
N GLY A 236 -21.78 -6.25 -6.38
CA GLY A 236 -21.36 -7.15 -5.30
C GLY A 236 -20.12 -7.96 -5.69
N ASP A 237 -20.15 -9.28 -5.45
CA ASP A 237 -19.07 -10.20 -5.87
C ASP A 237 -19.30 -10.82 -7.27
N LYS A 238 -20.34 -10.38 -8.00
CA LYS A 238 -20.56 -10.82 -9.38
C LYS A 238 -19.54 -10.18 -10.33
N ASP A 239 -19.11 -10.96 -11.31
CA ASP A 239 -18.33 -10.44 -12.44
C ASP A 239 -19.22 -9.46 -13.24
N PRO A 240 -18.79 -8.20 -13.49
CA PRO A 240 -19.57 -7.25 -14.27
C PRO A 240 -19.61 -7.57 -15.79
N GLY A 241 -18.89 -8.60 -16.26
CA GLY A 241 -18.93 -9.03 -17.66
C GLY A 241 -18.13 -8.16 -18.63
N TRP A 242 -17.19 -7.36 -18.13
CA TRP A 242 -16.28 -6.50 -18.90
C TRP A 242 -15.13 -7.26 -19.57
N GLY A 243 -14.94 -8.55 -19.23
CA GLY A 243 -13.89 -9.41 -19.81
C GLY A 243 -13.75 -9.30 -21.33
N PRO A 244 -14.82 -9.50 -22.14
CA PRO A 244 -14.74 -9.42 -23.60
C PRO A 244 -14.22 -8.07 -24.12
N GLN A 245 -14.63 -6.96 -23.49
CA GLN A 245 -14.16 -5.60 -23.85
C GLN A 245 -12.69 -5.38 -23.46
N LEU A 246 -12.19 -6.14 -22.49
CA LEU A 246 -10.79 -6.15 -22.05
C LEU A 246 -9.94 -7.22 -22.75
N GLY A 247 -10.53 -8.00 -23.68
CA GLY A 247 -9.86 -9.11 -24.38
C GLY A 247 -9.60 -10.33 -23.49
N MET A 248 -10.41 -10.54 -22.45
CA MET A 248 -10.24 -11.60 -21.45
C MET A 248 -11.53 -12.39 -21.20
N GLY A 249 -11.39 -13.60 -20.67
CA GLY A 249 -12.54 -14.45 -20.32
C GLY A 249 -13.30 -14.02 -19.06
N PHE A 250 -12.73 -13.12 -18.26
CA PHE A 250 -13.31 -12.58 -17.03
C PHE A 250 -12.92 -11.10 -16.86
N SER A 251 -13.64 -10.36 -16.03
CA SER A 251 -13.31 -8.96 -15.76
C SER A 251 -12.15 -8.82 -14.79
N ASP A 252 -10.93 -8.69 -15.31
CA ASP A 252 -9.76 -8.34 -14.49
C ASP A 252 -9.77 -6.84 -14.14
N ILE A 253 -10.24 -6.51 -12.95
CA ILE A 253 -10.35 -5.12 -12.47
C ILE A 253 -9.12 -4.76 -11.66
N THR A 254 -8.10 -4.28 -12.35
CA THR A 254 -6.79 -3.90 -11.80
C THR A 254 -6.72 -2.43 -11.37
N ASN A 255 -7.74 -1.93 -10.69
CA ASN A 255 -7.77 -0.59 -10.11
C ASN A 255 -8.58 -0.59 -8.81
N GLU A 256 -7.95 -0.23 -7.68
CA GLU A 256 -8.56 -0.32 -6.35
C GLU A 256 -9.79 0.60 -6.21
N TYR A 257 -9.79 1.76 -6.85
CA TYR A 257 -10.92 2.68 -6.80
C TYR A 257 -12.12 2.12 -7.56
N ILE A 258 -11.87 1.59 -8.77
CA ILE A 258 -12.90 0.97 -9.60
C ILE A 258 -13.45 -0.28 -8.93
N ILE A 259 -12.61 -1.18 -8.39
CA ILE A 259 -13.10 -2.40 -7.73
C ILE A 259 -13.98 -2.07 -6.51
N LYS A 260 -13.70 -0.98 -5.74
CA LYS A 260 -14.61 -0.58 -4.66
C LYS A 260 -15.94 -0.04 -5.18
N GLY A 261 -15.94 0.68 -6.31
CA GLY A 261 -17.15 1.14 -6.99
C GLY A 261 -17.98 -0.02 -7.54
N VAL A 262 -17.35 -0.88 -8.33
CA VAL A 262 -17.99 -2.07 -8.91
C VAL A 262 -18.54 -2.98 -7.83
N ARG A 263 -17.87 -3.16 -6.68
CA ARG A 263 -18.37 -4.06 -5.63
C ARG A 263 -19.41 -3.43 -4.70
N TYR A 264 -19.29 -2.15 -4.36
CA TYR A 264 -20.07 -1.53 -3.27
C TYR A 264 -20.73 -0.20 -3.65
N GLY A 265 -20.75 0.13 -4.94
CA GLY A 265 -21.20 1.42 -5.45
C GLY A 265 -20.34 2.60 -5.05
N LEU A 266 -20.87 3.80 -5.29
CA LEU A 266 -20.22 5.07 -5.02
C LEU A 266 -19.89 5.24 -3.53
N LEU A 267 -20.74 4.73 -2.64
CA LEU A 267 -20.48 4.70 -1.20
C LEU A 267 -19.20 3.93 -0.87
N GLY A 268 -18.91 2.87 -1.64
CA GLY A 268 -17.66 2.13 -1.53
C GLY A 268 -16.44 3.00 -1.78
N ILE A 269 -16.45 3.75 -2.89
CA ILE A 269 -15.37 4.68 -3.26
C ILE A 269 -15.23 5.78 -2.20
N ILE A 270 -16.34 6.37 -1.77
CA ILE A 270 -16.36 7.42 -0.74
C ILE A 270 -15.75 6.90 0.56
N ALA A 271 -16.09 5.67 0.99
CA ALA A 271 -15.53 5.06 2.19
C ALA A 271 -14.02 4.84 2.09
N LEU A 272 -13.51 4.40 0.93
CA LEU A 272 -12.06 4.26 0.69
C LEU A 272 -11.38 5.63 0.81
N CYS A 273 -11.90 6.63 0.10
CA CYS A 273 -11.37 7.99 0.11
C CYS A 273 -11.41 8.63 1.51
N ALA A 274 -12.46 8.37 2.29
CA ALA A 274 -12.58 8.86 3.66
C ALA A 274 -11.52 8.26 4.59
N VAL A 275 -11.26 6.95 4.48
CA VAL A 275 -10.20 6.27 5.26
C VAL A 275 -8.82 6.84 4.90
N LEU A 276 -8.53 7.00 3.61
CA LEU A 276 -7.28 7.61 3.14
C LEU A 276 -7.14 9.05 3.63
N ALA A 277 -8.17 9.88 3.46
CA ALA A 277 -8.18 11.27 3.90
C ALA A 277 -7.95 11.39 5.40
N LYS A 278 -8.55 10.50 6.20
CA LYS A 278 -8.32 10.43 7.65
C LYS A 278 -6.88 10.05 7.96
N ALA A 279 -6.33 9.02 7.32
CA ALA A 279 -4.96 8.57 7.55
C ALA A 279 -3.92 9.64 7.19
N PHE A 280 -4.07 10.31 6.03
CA PHE A 280 -3.22 11.45 5.67
C PHE A 280 -3.38 12.61 6.65
N ARG A 281 -4.61 12.95 7.05
CA ARG A 281 -4.87 14.00 8.05
C ARG A 281 -4.17 13.70 9.37
N ASP A 282 -4.23 12.45 9.82
CA ASP A 282 -3.59 12.00 11.05
C ASP A 282 -2.06 12.12 10.98
N VAL A 283 -1.45 11.63 9.90
CA VAL A 283 0.00 11.77 9.66
C VAL A 283 0.42 13.23 9.62
N ILE A 284 -0.30 14.09 8.87
CA ILE A 284 0.01 15.51 8.73
C ILE A 284 -0.18 16.26 10.05
N SER A 285 -1.27 15.97 10.78
CA SER A 285 -1.56 16.55 12.09
C SER A 285 -0.45 16.21 13.08
N THR A 286 -0.04 14.93 13.15
CA THR A 286 1.06 14.49 13.99
C THR A 286 2.37 15.15 13.59
N TYR A 287 2.71 15.17 12.29
CA TYR A 287 3.90 15.82 11.76
C TYR A 287 4.02 17.29 12.19
N ARG A 288 2.90 18.03 12.21
CA ARG A 288 2.84 19.43 12.65
C ARG A 288 3.03 19.59 14.16
N LYS A 289 2.55 18.62 14.96
CA LYS A 289 2.64 18.65 16.42
C LYS A 289 4.03 18.24 16.95
N VAL A 290 4.68 17.26 16.32
CA VAL A 290 5.98 16.78 16.79
C VAL A 290 7.09 17.78 16.45
N LYS A 291 7.97 18.06 17.42
CA LYS A 291 9.11 18.99 17.23
C LYS A 291 10.38 18.28 16.76
N GLN A 292 10.59 17.04 17.19
CA GLN A 292 11.83 16.30 16.92
C GLN A 292 11.97 15.93 15.43
N PRO A 293 13.14 16.18 14.79
CA PRO A 293 13.36 15.88 13.38
C PRO A 293 13.14 14.41 13.01
N ALA A 294 13.61 13.47 13.84
CA ALA A 294 13.38 12.05 13.62
C ALA A 294 11.87 11.73 13.58
N MET A 295 11.07 12.23 14.52
CA MET A 295 9.63 11.94 14.54
C MET A 295 8.91 12.54 13.33
N LYS A 296 9.36 13.71 12.86
CA LYS A 296 8.89 14.29 11.60
C LYS A 296 9.23 13.40 10.40
N SER A 297 10.43 12.81 10.38
CA SER A 297 10.83 11.86 9.35
C SER A 297 9.98 10.57 9.40
N LEU A 298 9.66 10.07 10.59
CA LEU A 298 8.77 8.92 10.73
C LEU A 298 7.37 9.20 10.15
N CYS A 299 6.80 10.36 10.46
CA CYS A 299 5.53 10.79 9.86
C CYS A 299 5.66 10.93 8.33
N TRP A 300 6.78 11.46 7.85
CA TRP A 300 7.06 11.55 6.42
C TRP A 300 7.13 10.16 5.75
N ALA A 301 7.75 9.19 6.40
CA ALA A 301 7.83 7.81 5.93
C ALA A 301 6.45 7.14 5.85
N PHE A 302 5.59 7.32 6.85
CA PHE A 302 4.20 6.88 6.80
C PHE A 302 3.39 7.59 5.70
N GLY A 303 3.60 8.90 5.51
CA GLY A 303 3.00 9.64 4.40
C GLY A 303 3.47 9.12 3.03
N SER A 304 4.75 8.77 2.91
CA SER A 304 5.35 8.19 1.69
C SER A 304 4.77 6.81 1.39
N LEU A 305 4.59 5.98 2.42
CA LEU A 305 3.92 4.67 2.33
C LEU A 305 2.49 4.83 1.82
N LEU A 306 1.68 5.70 2.44
CA LEU A 306 0.31 5.93 1.99
C LEU A 306 0.26 6.46 0.57
N PHE A 307 1.13 7.42 0.23
CA PHE A 307 1.16 8.02 -1.08
C PHE A 307 1.53 7.01 -2.17
N SER A 308 2.55 6.18 -1.95
CA SER A 308 2.93 5.13 -2.91
C SER A 308 1.81 4.12 -3.14
N VAL A 309 1.10 3.71 -2.08
CA VAL A 309 -0.08 2.83 -2.20
C VAL A 309 -1.18 3.50 -3.01
N THR A 310 -1.53 4.76 -2.73
CA THR A 310 -2.60 5.46 -3.47
C THR A 310 -2.29 5.65 -4.95
N ILE A 311 -1.02 5.90 -5.30
CA ILE A 311 -0.62 6.00 -6.70
C ILE A 311 -0.67 4.62 -7.37
N ALA A 312 -0.19 3.57 -6.70
CA ALA A 312 -0.23 2.22 -7.24
C ALA A 312 -1.65 1.74 -7.51
N TRP A 313 -2.59 2.07 -6.63
CA TRP A 313 -4.01 1.72 -6.72
C TRP A 313 -4.75 2.21 -7.98
N MET A 314 -4.17 3.16 -8.71
CA MET A 314 -4.66 3.53 -10.05
C MET A 314 -4.45 2.42 -11.09
N SER A 315 -3.63 1.41 -10.78
CA SER A 315 -3.12 0.43 -11.74
C SER A 315 -2.99 -1.00 -11.20
N VAL A 316 -3.31 -1.20 -9.92
CA VAL A 316 -3.40 -2.50 -9.25
C VAL A 316 -4.52 -2.48 -8.21
N SER A 317 -5.05 -3.65 -7.88
CA SER A 317 -5.97 -3.87 -6.75
C SER A 317 -5.28 -4.69 -5.68
N PHE A 318 -5.43 -4.31 -4.41
CA PHE A 318 -4.85 -5.05 -3.29
C PHE A 318 -5.82 -6.12 -2.80
N PHE A 319 -5.29 -7.29 -2.50
CA PHE A 319 -5.99 -8.41 -1.88
C PHE A 319 -5.00 -9.25 -1.06
N GLY A 320 -5.51 -10.27 -0.37
CA GLY A 320 -4.71 -11.18 0.45
C GLY A 320 -3.82 -10.44 1.46
N GLN A 321 -2.58 -10.92 1.62
CA GLN A 321 -1.66 -10.47 2.66
C GLN A 321 -1.36 -8.95 2.59
N LEU A 322 -1.32 -8.37 1.38
CA LEU A 322 -0.99 -6.95 1.24
C LEU A 322 -2.11 -6.05 1.78
N THR A 323 -3.36 -6.51 1.73
CA THR A 323 -4.48 -5.81 2.38
C THR A 323 -4.26 -5.80 3.89
N THR A 324 -3.98 -6.95 4.48
CA THR A 324 -3.72 -7.08 5.93
C THR A 324 -2.58 -6.18 6.38
N LEU A 325 -1.45 -6.19 5.65
CA LEU A 325 -0.30 -5.33 5.93
C LEU A 325 -0.62 -3.83 5.83
N LEU A 326 -1.48 -3.43 4.89
CA LEU A 326 -1.95 -2.05 4.80
C LEU A 326 -2.82 -1.67 6.01
N TYR A 327 -3.74 -2.54 6.44
CA TYR A 327 -4.57 -2.26 7.63
C TYR A 327 -3.75 -2.24 8.92
N CYS A 328 -2.71 -3.07 9.04
CA CYS A 328 -1.72 -2.92 10.11
C CYS A 328 -1.03 -1.55 10.04
N SER A 329 -0.64 -1.09 8.85
CA SER A 329 -0.03 0.22 8.65
C SER A 329 -0.98 1.37 9.03
N LEU A 330 -2.26 1.27 8.68
CA LEU A 330 -3.30 2.20 9.14
C LEU A 330 -3.47 2.16 10.66
N GLY A 331 -3.35 0.98 11.28
CA GLY A 331 -3.35 0.79 12.73
C GLY A 331 -2.18 1.53 13.41
N MET A 332 -0.97 1.39 12.87
CA MET A 332 0.21 2.12 13.34
C MET A 332 0.03 3.64 13.24
N ILE A 333 -0.53 4.13 12.14
CA ILE A 333 -0.85 5.56 11.95
C ILE A 333 -1.92 6.02 12.96
N GLY A 334 -2.95 5.21 13.17
CA GLY A 334 -4.01 5.45 14.14
C GLY A 334 -3.49 5.51 15.58
N SER A 335 -2.50 4.68 15.94
CA SER A 335 -1.81 4.74 17.22
C SER A 335 -0.95 5.98 17.36
N LEU A 336 -0.08 6.24 16.38
CA LEU A 336 0.81 7.39 16.32
C LEU A 336 0.07 8.72 16.48
N SER A 337 -1.14 8.84 15.92
CA SER A 337 -1.96 10.05 16.02
C SER A 337 -2.79 10.17 17.30
N SER A 338 -2.77 9.15 18.16
CA SER A 338 -3.50 9.15 19.43
C SER A 338 -2.93 10.17 20.41
N PRO A 339 -3.76 10.96 21.11
CA PRO A 339 -3.30 11.83 22.19
C PRO A 339 -2.60 11.08 23.33
N LYS A 340 -2.96 9.81 23.54
CA LYS A 340 -2.39 8.93 24.56
C LYS A 340 -1.09 8.25 24.11
N PHE A 341 -0.64 8.47 22.87
CA PHE A 341 0.56 7.81 22.36
C PHE A 341 1.80 8.30 23.12
N ASN A 342 2.52 7.36 23.72
CA ASN A 342 3.72 7.71 24.48
C ASN A 342 4.91 7.92 23.54
N TRP A 343 5.24 9.19 23.32
CA TRP A 343 6.39 9.63 22.51
C TRP A 343 7.73 9.56 23.25
N GLN A 344 7.75 9.17 24.52
CA GLN A 344 8.98 9.13 25.31
C GLN A 344 10.03 8.24 24.65
N ILE A 345 11.23 8.80 24.52
CA ILE A 345 12.42 8.09 24.08
C ILE A 345 13.01 7.44 25.33
N PRO A 346 13.15 6.10 25.37
CA PRO A 346 13.88 5.47 26.47
C PRO A 346 15.28 6.09 26.54
N ASN A 347 15.64 6.63 27.71
CA ASN A 347 16.92 7.30 28.05
C ASN A 347 16.98 8.84 27.98
N ARG A 348 15.88 9.57 28.20
CA ARG A 348 16.00 10.87 28.91
C ARG A 348 15.60 10.67 30.37
N ILE A 349 16.58 10.33 31.20
CA ILE A 349 16.51 10.68 32.62
C ILE A 349 16.42 12.21 32.64
N SER A 350 15.28 12.76 33.04
CA SER A 350 15.22 14.16 33.45
C SER A 350 15.97 14.28 34.76
N LEU A 351 17.29 14.45 34.70
CA LEU A 351 18.05 15.04 35.81
C LEU A 351 17.70 16.53 35.87
N VAL A 352 16.44 16.85 36.17
CA VAL A 352 16.14 18.13 36.81
C VAL A 352 16.43 17.90 38.28
N ARG A 353 17.68 18.18 38.65
CA ARG A 353 18.12 18.27 40.03
C ARG A 353 17.28 19.39 40.65
N ASN A 354 16.27 19.03 41.46
CA ASN A 354 15.57 19.98 42.32
C ASN A 354 16.63 20.65 43.20
N ARG A 355 17.07 21.85 42.81
CA ARG A 355 17.75 22.74 43.76
C ARG A 355 16.65 23.28 44.67
N PRO A 356 16.77 23.15 46.01
CA PRO A 356 15.85 23.82 46.92
C PRO A 356 15.91 25.32 46.63
N ALA A 357 14.74 25.95 46.53
CA ALA A 357 14.63 27.38 46.37
C ALA A 357 15.43 28.07 47.48
N ARG A 358 16.39 28.92 47.11
CA ARG A 358 16.98 29.85 48.07
C ARG A 358 15.84 30.73 48.57
N MET A 359 15.57 30.65 49.87
CA MET A 359 14.82 31.69 50.56
C MET A 359 15.62 32.98 50.41
N VAL A 360 15.01 33.98 49.79
CA VAL A 360 15.49 35.35 49.83
C VAL A 360 14.94 35.93 51.12
N SER A 361 15.85 36.23 52.05
CA SER A 361 15.62 37.00 53.27
C SER A 361 15.31 38.45 52.96
#